data_AF-A0A916NLB7-F1
#
_entry.id   AF-A0A916NLB7-F1
#
_cell.length_a   1.000
_cell.length_b   1.000
_cell.length_c   1.000
_cell.angle_alpha   90.00
_cell.angle_beta   90.00
_cell.angle_gamma   90.00
#
_symmetry.space_group_name_H-M   'P 1'
#
loop_
_entity.id
_entity.type
_entity.pdbx_description
1 polymer ?
#
loop_
_entity_poly.entity_id
_entity_poly.type
_entity_poly.pdbx_seq_one_letter_code
_entity_poly.pdbx_strand_id
1 'polypeptide(L)'
;MFTIEQIKAAHSKVKSGADFPAYVKDLKKLGVLYYDHFVSDGHTSYFGNSGLSLSGDAKYPEMEVAKKASLTELQNALKIHQAGKTDYPTFCRQAVESGVEKWKVNMIGMTCIYYDLAGNEMLTEQIPDV
;
A
#
# COMPACT_ATOMS: atom_id res chain seq x y z
N MET A 1 -6.16 0.43 21.11
CA MET A 1 -5.06 1.26 20.58
C MET A 1 -4.00 0.30 20.08
N PHE A 2 -3.56 0.43 18.83
CA PHE A 2 -2.51 -0.42 18.26
C PHE A 2 -1.15 0.25 18.36
N THR A 3 -0.05 -0.51 18.25
CA THR A 3 1.32 0.01 18.22
C THR A 3 2.06 -0.38 16.95
N ILE A 4 3.18 0.30 16.67
CA ILE A 4 4.06 -0.04 15.53
C ILE A 4 4.63 -1.45 15.68
N GLU A 5 4.93 -1.91 16.90
CA GLU A 5 5.41 -3.27 17.17
C GLU A 5 4.37 -4.33 16.78
N GLN A 6 3.09 -4.09 17.11
CA GLN A 6 2.00 -5.00 16.74
C GLN A 6 1.81 -5.04 15.21
N ILE A 7 1.92 -3.90 14.54
CA ILE A 7 1.87 -3.81 13.08
C ILE A 7 3.05 -4.57 12.46
N LYS A 8 4.28 -4.37 12.97
CA LYS A 8 5.49 -5.09 12.53
C LYS A 8 5.33 -6.60 12.73
N ALA A 9 4.76 -7.04 13.85
CA ALA A 9 4.48 -8.45 14.13
C ALA A 9 3.40 -9.05 13.22
N ALA A 10 2.42 -8.26 12.78
CA ALA A 10 1.46 -8.70 11.76
C ALA A 10 2.13 -8.79 10.38
N HIS A 11 2.92 -7.79 10.01
CA HIS A 11 3.60 -7.73 8.71
C HIS A 11 4.66 -8.84 8.55
N SER A 12 5.31 -9.28 9.64
CA SER A 12 6.31 -10.36 9.56
C SER A 12 5.73 -11.73 9.15
N LYS A 13 4.40 -11.88 9.19
CA LYS A 13 3.69 -13.07 8.70
C LYS A 13 3.53 -13.07 7.17
N VAL A 14 3.68 -11.92 6.51
CA VAL A 14 3.56 -11.77 5.06
C VAL A 14 4.84 -12.28 4.40
N LYS A 15 4.73 -13.39 3.65
CA LYS A 15 5.86 -13.97 2.91
C LYS A 15 5.71 -13.75 1.41
N SER A 16 4.49 -13.60 0.95
CA SER A 16 4.11 -13.44 -0.45
C SER A 16 2.83 -12.59 -0.58
N GLY A 17 2.48 -12.21 -1.81
CA GLY A 17 1.22 -11.51 -2.07
C GLY A 17 -0.02 -12.29 -1.65
N ALA A 18 0.04 -13.62 -1.58
CA ALA A 18 -1.08 -14.45 -1.13
C ALA A 18 -1.40 -14.28 0.37
N ASP A 19 -0.44 -13.82 1.17
CA ASP A 19 -0.62 -13.59 2.60
C ASP A 19 -1.24 -12.21 2.90
N PHE A 20 -1.33 -11.35 1.88
CA PHE A 20 -1.77 -9.96 2.03
C PHE A 20 -3.20 -9.82 2.57
N PRO A 21 -4.21 -10.58 2.10
CA PRO A 21 -5.55 -10.53 2.69
C PRO A 21 -5.59 -10.87 4.18
N ALA A 22 -4.82 -11.88 4.61
CA ALA A 22 -4.74 -12.26 6.01
C ALA A 22 -4.09 -11.15 6.87
N TYR A 23 -3.07 -10.49 6.35
CA TYR A 23 -2.46 -9.32 6.99
C TYR A 23 -3.44 -8.16 7.18
N VAL A 24 -4.22 -7.83 6.15
CA VAL A 24 -5.27 -6.79 6.19
C VAL A 24 -6.31 -7.14 7.26
N LYS A 25 -6.73 -8.41 7.34
CA LYS A 25 -7.64 -8.90 8.41
C LYS A 25 -7.02 -8.77 9.80
N ASP A 26 -5.72 -9.05 9.96
CA ASP A 26 -5.02 -8.87 11.23
C ASP A 26 -4.94 -7.39 11.65
N LEU A 27 -4.64 -6.48 10.72
CA LEU A 27 -4.65 -5.04 10.99
C LEU A 27 -6.05 -4.53 11.37
N LYS A 28 -7.10 -5.01 10.70
CA LYS A 28 -8.48 -4.72 11.04
C LYS A 28 -8.80 -5.10 12.49
N LYS A 29 -8.39 -6.30 12.93
CA LYS A 29 -8.58 -6.77 14.31
C LYS A 29 -7.83 -5.93 15.34
N LEU A 30 -6.67 -5.39 14.97
CA LEU A 30 -5.91 -4.46 15.81
C LEU A 30 -6.59 -3.08 15.95
N GLY A 31 -7.59 -2.79 15.11
CA GLY A 31 -8.32 -1.53 15.11
C GLY A 31 -7.77 -0.47 14.13
N VAL A 32 -6.95 -0.90 13.16
CA VAL A 32 -6.57 -0.05 12.02
C VAL A 32 -7.77 0.07 11.08
N LEU A 33 -8.13 1.30 10.71
CA LEU A 33 -9.21 1.59 9.77
C LEU A 33 -8.70 1.62 8.33
N TYR A 34 -7.54 2.25 8.13
CA TYR A 34 -6.82 2.27 6.86
C TYR A 34 -5.35 2.60 7.10
N TYR A 35 -4.52 2.37 6.09
CA TYR A 35 -3.20 2.98 6.01
C TYR A 35 -2.97 3.60 4.65
N ASP A 36 -2.12 4.63 4.61
CA ASP A 36 -1.54 5.19 3.41
C ASP A 36 -0.08 4.74 3.35
N HIS A 37 0.32 4.14 2.23
CA HIS A 37 1.72 3.80 1.95
C HIS A 37 2.23 4.67 0.82
N PHE A 38 3.27 5.44 1.10
CA PHE A 38 3.87 6.36 0.15
C PHE A 38 4.96 5.62 -0.63
N VAL A 39 4.83 5.63 -1.96
CA VAL A 39 5.70 4.85 -2.82
C VAL A 39 7.05 5.53 -3.03
N SER A 40 7.13 6.84 -2.81
CA SER A 40 8.35 7.63 -2.95
C SER A 40 9.48 7.15 -2.04
N ASP A 41 9.19 6.83 -0.78
CA ASP A 41 10.21 6.44 0.22
C ASP A 41 9.85 5.16 1.01
N GLY A 42 8.66 4.60 0.74
CA GLY A 42 8.17 3.36 1.33
C GLY A 42 7.66 3.48 2.76
N HIS A 43 7.50 4.70 3.30
CA HIS A 43 6.90 4.85 4.63
C HIS A 43 5.40 4.53 4.59
N THR A 44 4.85 4.14 5.75
CA THR A 44 3.42 3.85 5.89
C THR A 44 2.86 4.59 7.10
N SER A 45 1.75 5.29 6.88
CA SER A 45 0.97 5.96 7.92
C SER A 45 -0.33 5.20 8.15
N TYR A 46 -0.54 4.75 9.39
CA TYR A 46 -1.66 3.94 9.84
C TYR A 46 -2.65 4.79 10.62
N PHE A 47 -3.95 4.59 10.38
CA PHE A 47 -5.01 5.40 10.96
C PHE A 47 -6.04 4.52 11.67
N GLY A 48 -6.38 4.89 12.90
CA GLY A 48 -7.32 4.19 13.76
C GLY A 48 -8.50 5.06 14.19
N ASN A 49 -9.31 4.53 15.11
CA ASN A 49 -10.42 5.28 15.68
C ASN A 49 -9.93 6.44 16.57
N SER A 50 -10.81 7.42 16.80
CA SER A 50 -10.57 8.55 17.72
C SER A 50 -9.32 9.39 17.40
N GLY A 51 -8.97 9.51 16.11
CA GLY A 51 -7.86 10.34 15.66
C GLY A 51 -6.46 9.72 15.87
N LEU A 52 -6.38 8.44 16.24
CA LEU A 52 -5.10 7.74 16.35
C LEU A 52 -4.41 7.64 14.98
N SER A 53 -3.18 8.11 14.89
CA SER A 53 -2.30 7.90 13.74
C SER A 53 -0.90 7.48 14.18
N LEU A 54 -0.29 6.53 13.47
CA LEU A 54 1.10 6.13 13.65
C LEU A 54 1.79 6.07 12.29
N SER A 55 3.00 6.59 12.18
CA SER A 55 3.79 6.51 10.95
C SER A 55 5.06 5.70 11.20
N GLY A 56 5.39 4.84 10.25
CA GLY A 56 6.70 4.18 10.20
C GLY A 56 7.73 5.06 9.51
N ASP A 57 9.00 4.68 9.64
CA ASP A 57 10.11 5.34 8.96
C ASP A 57 10.10 5.03 7.44
N ALA A 58 10.79 5.89 6.67
CA ALA A 58 11.14 5.61 5.29
C ALA A 58 11.96 4.31 5.20
N LYS A 59 11.71 3.53 4.15
CA LYS A 59 12.34 2.22 3.91
C LYS A 59 13.49 2.29 2.91
N TYR A 60 13.51 3.31 2.04
CA TYR A 60 14.52 3.50 1.02
C TYR A 60 14.67 4.99 0.68
N PRO A 61 15.75 5.40 -0.03
CA PRO A 61 15.91 6.76 -0.50
C PRO A 61 14.72 7.20 -1.35
N GLU A 62 14.34 8.47 -1.21
CA GLU A 62 13.21 9.05 -1.92
C GLU A 62 13.36 8.93 -3.45
N MET A 63 12.29 8.49 -4.10
CA MET A 63 12.12 8.40 -5.54
C MET A 63 11.19 9.52 -6.03
N GLU A 64 11.55 10.15 -7.14
CA GLU A 64 10.70 11.18 -7.76
C GLU A 64 9.48 10.54 -8.42
N VAL A 65 8.29 10.98 -8.03
CA VAL A 65 7.02 10.54 -8.62
C VAL A 65 6.78 11.30 -9.93
N ALA A 66 6.43 10.58 -10.99
CA ALA A 66 6.13 11.18 -12.27
C ALA A 66 4.94 12.14 -12.16
N LYS A 67 5.11 13.37 -12.67
CA LYS A 67 4.07 14.43 -12.59
C LYS A 67 2.80 14.10 -13.36
N LYS A 68 2.89 13.23 -14.36
CA LYS A 68 1.76 12.83 -15.21
C LYS A 68 1.38 11.40 -14.88
N ALA A 69 0.19 11.22 -14.31
CA ALA A 69 -0.37 9.91 -14.03
C ALA A 69 -0.68 9.15 -15.32
N SER A 70 -0.39 7.85 -15.32
CA SER A 70 -0.59 6.94 -16.44
C SER A 70 -1.23 5.64 -15.96
N LEU A 71 -2.57 5.57 -16.06
CA LEU A 71 -3.32 4.38 -15.65
C LEU A 71 -2.88 3.13 -16.42
N THR A 72 -2.57 3.28 -17.72
CA THR A 72 -2.14 2.16 -18.57
C THR A 72 -0.81 1.56 -18.10
N GLU A 73 0.16 2.39 -17.71
CA GLU A 73 1.45 1.91 -17.20
C GLU A 73 1.29 1.26 -15.83
N LEU A 74 0.51 1.87 -14.93
CA LEU A 74 0.19 1.28 -13.63
C LEU A 74 -0.44 -0.10 -13.76
N GLN A 75 -1.48 -0.24 -14.60
CA GLN A 75 -2.17 -1.52 -14.82
C GLN A 75 -1.24 -2.57 -15.38
N ASN A 76 -0.34 -2.19 -16.30
CA ASN A 76 0.64 -3.12 -16.86
C ASN A 76 1.66 -3.59 -15.81
N ALA A 77 2.24 -2.65 -15.04
CA ALA A 77 3.20 -2.96 -13.98
C ALA A 77 2.58 -3.86 -12.90
N LEU A 78 1.38 -3.53 -12.46
CA LEU A 78 0.63 -4.31 -11.47
C LEU A 78 0.34 -5.72 -11.96
N LYS A 79 -0.14 -5.87 -13.21
CA LYS A 79 -0.41 -7.20 -13.79
C LYS A 79 0.83 -8.07 -13.85
N ILE A 80 1.98 -7.49 -14.20
CA ILE A 80 3.27 -8.19 -14.24
C ILE A 80 3.68 -8.61 -12.82
N HIS A 81 3.53 -7.72 -11.84
CA HIS A 81 3.85 -7.98 -10.44
C HIS A 81 2.98 -9.08 -9.83
N GLN A 82 1.66 -9.02 -10.06
CA GLN A 82 0.71 -10.05 -9.61
C GLN A 82 0.95 -11.41 -10.25
N ALA A 83 1.51 -11.45 -11.46
CA ALA A 83 1.97 -12.68 -12.10
C ALA A 83 3.30 -13.21 -11.54
N GLY A 84 3.87 -12.58 -10.50
CA GLY A 84 5.14 -12.97 -9.87
C GLY A 84 6.38 -12.69 -10.73
N LYS A 85 6.26 -11.82 -11.75
CA LYS A 85 7.34 -11.57 -12.72
C LYS A 85 8.25 -10.39 -12.37
N THR A 86 7.89 -9.62 -11.33
CA THR A 86 8.71 -8.52 -10.78
C THR A 86 8.72 -8.60 -9.27
N ASP A 87 9.82 -8.19 -8.65
CA ASP A 87 9.90 -8.03 -7.20
C ASP A 87 9.23 -6.73 -6.73
N TYR A 88 9.06 -6.61 -5.41
CA TYR A 88 8.39 -5.46 -4.80
C TYR A 88 9.14 -4.13 -5.02
N PRO A 89 10.48 -4.04 -4.85
CA PRO A 89 11.20 -2.80 -5.17
C PRO A 89 11.05 -2.36 -6.63
N THR A 90 11.07 -3.31 -7.57
CA THR A 90 10.84 -3.02 -9.00
C THR A 90 9.42 -2.51 -9.24
N PHE A 91 8.42 -3.12 -8.61
CA PHE A 91 7.05 -2.64 -8.69
C PHE A 91 6.88 -1.22 -8.12
N CYS A 92 7.47 -0.90 -6.96
CA CYS A 92 7.42 0.45 -6.40
C CYS A 92 8.00 1.49 -7.37
N ARG A 93 9.13 1.17 -8.02
CA ARG A 93 9.73 2.04 -9.05
C ARG A 93 8.79 2.26 -10.23
N GLN A 94 8.19 1.19 -10.75
CA GLN A 94 7.25 1.27 -11.87
C GLN A 94 5.99 2.06 -11.48
N ALA A 95 5.55 1.95 -10.22
CA ALA A 95 4.42 2.71 -9.72
C ALA A 95 4.73 4.22 -9.66
N VAL A 96 5.89 4.64 -9.13
CA VAL A 96 6.28 6.07 -9.16
C VAL A 96 6.49 6.59 -10.58
N GLU A 97 7.05 5.77 -11.49
CA GLU A 97 7.19 6.10 -12.92
C GLU A 97 5.83 6.30 -13.60
N SER A 98 4.80 5.56 -13.17
CA SER A 98 3.42 5.73 -13.64
C SER A 98 2.66 6.89 -12.98
N GLY A 99 3.28 7.57 -12.01
CA GLY A 99 2.72 8.73 -11.31
C GLY A 99 1.92 8.41 -10.05
N VAL A 100 2.10 7.22 -9.46
CA VAL A 100 1.51 6.87 -8.16
C VAL A 100 2.30 7.56 -7.04
N GLU A 101 1.61 8.42 -6.28
CA GLU A 101 2.15 9.01 -5.05
C GLU A 101 2.10 8.00 -3.90
N LYS A 102 0.92 7.41 -3.69
CA LYS A 102 0.61 6.51 -2.59
C LYS A 102 -0.47 5.53 -2.97
N TRP A 103 -0.60 4.48 -2.17
CA TRP A 103 -1.83 3.68 -2.13
C TRP A 103 -2.42 3.61 -0.73
N LYS A 104 -3.75 3.65 -0.68
CA LYS A 104 -4.55 3.53 0.53
C LYS A 104 -5.14 2.14 0.62
N VAL A 105 -4.92 1.48 1.74
CA VAL A 105 -5.56 0.19 2.03
C VAL A 105 -6.63 0.40 3.07
N ASN A 106 -7.87 0.13 2.69
CA ASN A 106 -9.05 0.30 3.52
C ASN A 106 -9.44 -1.04 4.16
N MET A 107 -9.32 -1.14 5.48
CA MET A 107 -9.60 -2.37 6.23
C MET A 107 -11.11 -2.65 6.33
N ILE A 108 -11.94 -1.62 6.19
CA ILE A 108 -13.40 -1.74 6.24
C ILE A 108 -13.94 -2.17 4.88
N GLY A 109 -13.54 -1.44 3.83
CA GLY A 109 -13.95 -1.70 2.45
C GLY A 109 -13.21 -2.85 1.79
N MET A 110 -12.12 -3.36 2.40
CA MET A 110 -11.24 -4.39 1.82
C MET A 110 -10.71 -3.99 0.44
N THR A 111 -10.25 -2.75 0.29
CA THR A 111 -9.74 -2.21 -0.98
C THR A 111 -8.30 -1.74 -0.87
N CYS A 112 -7.57 -1.82 -1.97
CA CYS A 112 -6.31 -1.09 -2.20
C CYS A 112 -6.55 -0.06 -3.31
N ILE A 113 -6.33 1.22 -3.03
CA ILE A 113 -6.62 2.31 -3.96
C ILE A 113 -5.34 3.10 -4.22
N TYR A 114 -4.94 3.25 -5.47
CA TYR A 114 -3.75 3.99 -5.90
C TYR A 114 -4.13 5.44 -6.22
N TYR A 115 -3.34 6.39 -5.73
CA TYR A 115 -3.57 7.82 -5.91
C TYR A 115 -2.41 8.49 -6.65
N ASP A 116 -2.75 9.45 -7.51
CA ASP A 116 -1.78 10.35 -8.13
C ASP A 116 -1.43 11.53 -7.21
N LEU A 117 -0.46 12.36 -7.62
CA LEU A 117 -0.02 13.56 -6.90
C LEU A 117 -1.12 14.64 -6.72
N ALA A 118 -2.20 14.57 -7.50
CA ALA A 118 -3.35 15.48 -7.36
C ALA A 118 -4.42 14.90 -6.41
N GLY A 119 -4.21 13.70 -5.87
CA GLY A 119 -5.15 13.00 -5.01
C GLY A 119 -6.29 12.32 -5.76
N ASN A 120 -6.18 12.13 -7.08
CA ASN A 120 -7.17 11.39 -7.85
C ASN A 120 -6.94 9.89 -7.72
N GLU A 121 -8.04 9.12 -7.66
CA GLU A 121 -7.99 7.66 -7.71
C GLU A 121 -7.60 7.20 -9.11
N MET A 122 -6.46 6.53 -9.23
CA MET A 122 -6.00 5.94 -10.47
C MET A 122 -6.61 4.56 -10.69
N LEU A 123 -6.53 3.70 -9.66
CA LEU A 123 -6.96 2.31 -9.73
C LEU A 123 -7.45 1.85 -8.35
N THR A 124 -8.52 1.05 -8.33
CA THR A 124 -9.00 0.38 -7.13
C THR A 124 -8.97 -1.13 -7.34
N GLU A 125 -8.37 -1.84 -6.40
CA GLU A 125 -8.36 -3.29 -6.31
C GLU A 125 -9.19 -3.76 -5.13
N GLN A 126 -9.91 -4.85 -5.34
CA GLN A 126 -10.60 -5.56 -4.26
C GLN A 126 -9.65 -6.58 -3.65
N ILE A 127 -9.52 -6.53 -2.33
CA ILE A 127 -8.74 -7.49 -1.54
C ILE A 127 -9.65 -8.69 -1.27
N PRO A 128 -9.32 -9.90 -1.74
CA PRO A 128 -10.16 -11.07 -1.56
C PRO A 128 -10.45 -11.36 -0.09
N ASP A 129 -11.71 -11.68 0.25
CA ASP A 129 -12.09 -12.09 1.60
C ASP A 129 -11.94 -13.60 1.84
N VAL A 130 -11.06 -14.27 1.09
CA VAL A 130 -10.80 -15.72 1.21
C VAL A 130 -10.27 -16.12 2.58
#